data_AF-A0A539DTT2-F1
#
_entry.id   AF-A0A539DTT2-F1
#
_cell.length_a   1.000
_cell.length_b   1.000
_cell.length_c   1.000
_cell.angle_alpha   90.00
_cell.angle_beta   90.00
_cell.angle_gamma   90.00
#
_symmetry.space_group_name_H-M   'P 1'
#
loop_
_entity.id
_entity.type
_entity.pdbx_description
1 polymer ?
#
loop_
_entity_poly.entity_id
_entity_poly.type
_entity_poly.pdbx_seq_one_letter_code
_entity_poly.pdbx_strand_id
1 'polypeptide(L)'
;MNTATSLKEQLQSDMKDAMRAKEKARLGVIRLILAAVKQREVDERIELTDSDVLAVLDKMVKQRRDSASQFEAANRQDLADQEHFELTVIQHYLPAALSDAEIDHL
;
A
#
# COMPACT_ATOMS: atom_id res chain seq x y z
N MET A 1 26.19 14.13 3.25
CA MET A 1 25.54 12.83 3.46
C MET A 1 24.05 13.05 3.22
N ASN A 2 23.54 12.58 2.09
CA ASN A 2 22.13 12.78 1.73
C ASN A 2 21.32 11.69 2.45
N THR A 3 20.89 11.94 3.68
CA THR A 3 20.07 11.00 4.47
C THR A 3 18.61 11.13 4.05
N ALA A 4 18.29 10.72 2.83
CA ALA A 4 16.90 10.43 2.50
C ALA A 4 16.59 9.05 3.10
N THR A 5 15.66 9.00 4.06
CA THR A 5 15.15 7.73 4.60
C THR A 5 14.51 6.94 3.47
N SER A 6 14.86 5.66 3.32
CA SER A 6 14.28 4.79 2.29
C SER A 6 12.79 4.58 2.52
N LEU A 7 12.02 4.26 1.48
CA LEU A 7 10.58 4.04 1.58
C LEU A 7 10.26 2.87 2.53
N LYS A 8 11.11 1.84 2.53
CA LYS A 8 11.01 0.69 3.44
C LYS A 8 11.19 1.12 4.91
N GLU A 9 12.16 1.98 5.18
CA GLU A 9 12.40 2.52 6.53
C GLU A 9 11.24 3.44 6.97
N GLN A 10 10.69 4.25 6.06
CA GLN A 10 9.51 5.06 6.32
C GLN A 10 8.31 4.19 6.73
N LEU A 11 8.00 3.14 5.96
CA LEU A 11 6.93 2.20 6.28
C LEU A 11 7.14 1.52 7.65
N GLN A 12 8.39 1.18 8.00
CA GLN A 12 8.70 0.61 9.31
C GLN A 12 8.55 1.63 10.45
N SER A 13 8.88 2.90 10.22
CA SER A 13 8.67 3.98 11.19
C SER A 13 7.17 4.19 11.42
N ASP A 14 6.42 4.36 10.34
CA ASP A 14 4.98 4.58 10.39
C ASP A 14 4.23 3.41 11.03
N MET A 15 4.69 2.17 10.82
CA MET A 15 4.14 1.01 11.54
C MET A 15 4.28 1.17 13.06
N LYS A 16 5.45 1.62 13.54
CA LYS A 16 5.68 1.84 14.97
C LYS A 16 4.83 2.99 15.49
N ASP A 17 4.65 4.04 14.71
CA ASP A 17 3.83 5.19 15.08
C ASP A 17 2.34 4.84 15.13
N ALA A 18 1.81 4.15 14.11
CA ALA A 18 0.45 3.62 14.12
C ALA A 18 0.20 2.67 15.30
N MET A 19 1.20 1.87 15.68
CA MET A 19 1.13 1.01 16.86
C MET A 19 1.04 1.81 18.17
N ARG A 20 1.84 2.86 18.34
CA ARG A 20 1.80 3.74 19.53
C ARG A 20 0.49 4.53 19.60
N ALA A 21 0.01 5.01 18.46
CA ALA A 21 -1.24 5.75 18.31
C ALA A 21 -2.49 4.85 18.38
N LYS A 22 -2.33 3.52 18.42
CA LYS A 22 -3.41 2.52 18.41
C LYS A 22 -4.32 2.62 17.18
N GLU A 23 -3.77 3.06 16.05
CA GLU A 23 -4.45 3.18 14.76
C GLU A 23 -4.59 1.79 14.09
N LYS A 24 -5.43 0.92 14.66
CA LYS A 24 -5.47 -0.51 14.29
C LYS A 24 -5.68 -0.75 12.79
N ALA A 25 -6.56 0.02 12.15
CA ALA A 25 -6.84 -0.12 10.72
C ALA A 25 -5.63 0.25 9.87
N ARG A 26 -5.05 1.44 10.05
CA ARG A 26 -3.84 1.89 9.33
C ARG A 26 -2.65 0.97 9.61
N LEU A 27 -2.46 0.53 10.84
CA LEU A 27 -1.43 -0.43 11.23
C LEU A 27 -1.58 -1.77 10.49
N GLY A 28 -2.81 -2.24 10.30
CA GLY A 28 -3.10 -3.44 9.50
C GLY A 28 -2.60 -3.30 8.07
N VAL A 29 -2.93 -2.19 7.41
CA VAL A 29 -2.53 -1.93 6.02
C VAL A 29 -1.02 -1.80 5.88
N ILE A 30 -0.35 -1.06 6.77
CA ILE A 30 1.11 -0.93 6.75
C ILE A 30 1.79 -2.29 6.89
N ARG A 31 1.24 -3.19 7.72
CA ARG A 31 1.77 -4.56 7.85
C ARG A 31 1.56 -5.40 6.59
N LEU A 32 0.41 -5.25 5.92
CA LEU A 32 0.16 -5.91 4.63
C LEU A 32 1.15 -5.44 3.56
N ILE A 33 1.42 -4.13 3.49
CA ILE A 33 2.44 -3.56 2.62
C ILE A 33 3.81 -4.19 2.89
N LEU A 34 4.26 -4.17 4.15
CA LEU A 34 5.57 -4.72 4.53
C LEU A 34 5.66 -6.22 4.26
N ALA A 35 4.57 -6.96 4.44
CA ALA A 35 4.50 -8.38 4.10
C ALA A 35 4.62 -8.62 2.58
N ALA A 36 3.94 -7.82 1.75
CA ALA A 36 4.04 -7.92 0.29
C ALA A 36 5.45 -7.60 -0.22
N VAL A 37 6.08 -6.56 0.33
CA VAL A 37 7.49 -6.24 0.07
C VAL A 37 8.38 -7.42 0.46
N LYS A 38 8.21 -7.96 1.66
CA LYS A 38 9.03 -9.07 2.15
C LYS A 38 8.84 -10.35 1.34
N GLN A 39 7.61 -10.62 0.92
CA GLN A 39 7.28 -11.77 0.07
C GLN A 39 8.07 -11.70 -1.23
N ARG A 40 8.06 -10.53 -1.91
CA ARG A 40 8.81 -10.34 -3.16
C ARG A 40 10.32 -10.50 -2.96
N GLU A 41 10.88 -9.95 -1.88
CA GLU A 41 12.30 -10.15 -1.54
C GLU A 41 12.66 -11.64 -1.39
N VAL A 42 11.80 -12.42 -0.74
CA VAL A 42 12.00 -13.85 -0.52
C VAL A 42 11.88 -14.64 -1.82
N ASP A 43 10.84 -14.36 -2.61
CA ASP A 43 10.57 -15.08 -3.86
C ASP A 43 11.66 -14.83 -4.90
N GLU A 44 12.11 -13.57 -5.03
CA GLU A 44 13.13 -13.16 -6.00
C GLU A 44 14.57 -13.28 -5.45
N ARG A 45 14.72 -13.50 -4.14
CA ARG A 45 16.02 -13.55 -3.42
C ARG A 45 16.86 -12.28 -3.61
N ILE A 46 16.20 -11.12 -3.51
CA ILE A 46 16.81 -9.79 -3.66
C ILE A 46 16.44 -8.90 -2.47
N GLU A 47 17.15 -7.78 -2.32
CA GLU A 47 16.66 -6.66 -1.53
C GLU A 47 15.96 -5.67 -2.46
N LEU A 48 14.74 -5.27 -2.12
CA LEU A 48 14.01 -4.30 -2.94
C LEU A 48 14.60 -2.90 -2.76
N THR A 49 14.77 -2.22 -3.89
CA THR A 49 15.01 -0.77 -3.96
C THR A 49 13.71 0.00 -3.71
N ASP A 50 13.79 1.31 -3.50
CA ASP A 50 12.58 2.14 -3.37
C ASP A 50 11.69 2.07 -4.62
N SER A 51 12.27 2.03 -5.82
CA SER A 51 11.51 1.81 -7.07
C SER A 51 10.78 0.47 -7.10
N ASP A 52 11.40 -0.59 -6.57
CA ASP A 52 10.75 -1.88 -6.48
C ASP A 52 9.60 -1.89 -5.48
N VAL A 53 9.77 -1.21 -4.34
CA VAL A 53 8.71 -1.03 -3.35
C VAL A 53 7.54 -0.26 -3.97
N LEU A 54 7.81 0.84 -4.70
CA LEU A 54 6.76 1.58 -5.42
C LEU A 54 6.00 0.70 -6.41
N ALA A 55 6.68 -0.20 -7.12
CA ALA A 55 6.02 -1.15 -8.01
C ALA A 55 5.12 -2.16 -7.27
N VAL A 56 5.52 -2.58 -6.05
CA VAL A 56 4.66 -3.41 -5.19
C VAL A 56 3.42 -2.62 -4.75
N LEU A 57 3.59 -1.36 -4.34
CA LEU A 57 2.48 -0.50 -3.93
C LEU A 57 1.48 -0.24 -5.07
N ASP A 58 1.97 0.10 -6.26
CA ASP A 58 1.14 0.29 -7.47
C ASP A 58 0.31 -0.97 -7.79
N LYS A 59 0.92 -2.15 -7.69
CA LYS A 59 0.18 -3.42 -7.83
C LYS A 59 -0.89 -3.58 -6.76
N MET A 60 -0.59 -3.27 -5.50
CA MET A 60 -1.57 -3.38 -4.40
C MET A 60 -2.75 -2.44 -4.61
N VAL A 61 -2.50 -1.20 -5.02
CA VAL A 61 -3.53 -0.20 -5.36
C VAL A 61 -4.50 -0.73 -6.41
N LYS A 62 -3.97 -1.27 -7.53
CA LYS A 62 -4.78 -1.88 -8.59
C LYS A 62 -5.65 -3.02 -8.05
N GLN A 63 -5.08 -3.90 -7.23
CA GLN A 63 -5.83 -5.01 -6.63
C GLN A 63 -6.93 -4.55 -5.68
N ARG A 64 -6.72 -3.49 -4.89
CA ARG A 64 -7.76 -2.96 -3.98
C ARG A 64 -8.89 -2.33 -4.79
N ARG A 65 -8.57 -1.57 -5.85
CA ARG A 65 -9.59 -0.98 -6.76
C ARG A 65 -10.43 -2.06 -7.44
N ASP A 66 -9.79 -3.06 -8.02
CA ASP A 66 -10.49 -4.18 -8.68
C ASP A 66 -11.41 -4.92 -7.69
N SER A 67 -10.94 -5.11 -6.46
CA SER A 67 -11.71 -5.78 -5.40
C SER A 67 -12.87 -4.90 -4.92
N ALA A 68 -12.65 -3.60 -4.74
CA ALA A 68 -13.69 -2.64 -4.36
C ALA A 68 -14.84 -2.64 -5.36
N SER A 69 -14.54 -2.51 -6.66
CA SER A 69 -15.56 -2.53 -7.71
C SER A 69 -16.32 -3.86 -7.79
N GLN A 70 -15.65 -4.99 -7.55
CA GLN A 70 -16.31 -6.29 -7.47
C GLN A 70 -17.25 -6.40 -6.27
N PHE A 71 -16.84 -5.89 -5.10
CA PHE A 71 -17.69 -5.89 -3.91
C PHE A 71 -18.88 -4.94 -4.03
N GLU A 72 -18.70 -3.76 -4.63
CA GLU A 72 -19.79 -2.83 -4.95
C GLU A 72 -20.81 -3.48 -5.88
N ALA A 73 -20.35 -4.12 -6.97
CA ALA A 73 -21.21 -4.85 -7.90
C ALA A 73 -21.97 -6.01 -7.22
N ALA A 74 -21.39 -6.61 -6.18
CA ALA A 74 -22.00 -7.67 -5.38
C ALA A 74 -22.86 -7.15 -4.21
N ASN A 75 -23.08 -5.84 -4.08
CA ASN A 75 -23.77 -5.20 -2.94
C ASN A 75 -23.14 -5.52 -1.58
N ARG A 76 -21.82 -5.70 -1.53
CA ARG A 76 -21.01 -5.94 -0.32
C ARG A 76 -20.28 -4.67 0.11
N GLN A 77 -21.06 -3.65 0.47
CA GLN A 77 -20.52 -2.32 0.80
C GLN A 77 -19.51 -2.35 1.95
N ASP A 78 -19.71 -3.24 2.93
CA ASP A 78 -18.78 -3.44 4.05
C ASP A 78 -17.37 -3.79 3.59
N LEU A 79 -17.26 -4.62 2.55
CA LEU A 79 -15.98 -5.03 1.98
C LEU A 79 -15.42 -3.96 1.03
N ALA A 80 -16.27 -3.32 0.24
CA ALA A 80 -15.86 -2.21 -0.62
C ALA A 80 -15.26 -1.04 0.18
N ASP A 81 -15.90 -0.66 1.29
CA ASP A 81 -15.43 0.41 2.17
C ASP A 81 -14.07 0.06 2.80
N GLN A 82 -13.86 -1.22 3.12
CA GLN A 82 -12.55 -1.69 3.57
C GLN A 82 -11.49 -1.53 2.46
N GLU A 83 -11.78 -1.99 1.24
CA GLU A 83 -10.86 -1.86 0.11
C GLU A 83 -10.49 -0.38 -0.18
N HIS A 84 -11.46 0.53 -0.12
CA HIS A 84 -11.23 1.97 -0.30
C HIS A 84 -10.39 2.59 0.82
N PHE A 85 -10.58 2.14 2.06
CA PHE A 85 -9.73 2.55 3.17
C PHE A 85 -8.28 2.08 2.96
N GLU A 86 -8.08 0.82 2.58
CA GLU A 86 -6.75 0.27 2.32
C GLU A 86 -6.08 1.01 1.16
N LEU A 87 -6.82 1.25 0.07
CA LEU A 87 -6.39 2.04 -1.09
C LEU A 87 -5.86 3.42 -0.67
N THR A 88 -6.62 4.15 0.14
CA THR A 88 -6.24 5.49 0.62
C THR A 88 -4.94 5.47 1.41
N VAL A 89 -4.76 4.46 2.28
CA VAL A 89 -3.53 4.32 3.07
C VAL A 89 -2.34 3.98 2.19
N ILE A 90 -2.51 3.12 1.17
CA ILE A 90 -1.42 2.75 0.26
C ILE A 90 -1.00 3.95 -0.60
N GLN A 91 -1.96 4.72 -1.13
CA GLN A 91 -1.69 5.89 -1.98
C GLN A 91 -0.89 6.98 -1.27
N HIS A 92 -0.96 7.07 0.06
CA HIS A 92 -0.13 7.99 0.85
C HIS A 92 1.38 7.77 0.66
N TYR A 93 1.78 6.57 0.25
CA TYR A 93 3.17 6.19 0.03
C TYR A 93 3.59 6.27 -1.45
N LEU A 94 2.68 6.65 -2.34
CA LEU A 94 2.97 6.80 -3.77
C LEU A 94 3.27 8.27 -4.11
N PRO A 95 4.19 8.54 -5.06
CA PRO A 95 4.33 9.84 -5.69
C PRO A 95 3.02 10.31 -6.33
N ALA A 96 2.77 11.62 -6.37
CA ALA A 96 1.57 12.21 -6.97
C ALA A 96 1.29 11.72 -8.40
N ALA A 97 2.34 11.57 -9.23
CA ALA A 97 2.16 11.05 -10.58
C ALA A 97 1.64 9.60 -10.61
N LEU A 98 1.96 8.77 -9.61
CA LEU A 98 1.46 7.39 -9.51
C LEU A 98 0.11 7.31 -8.81
N SER A 99 -0.25 8.28 -7.97
CA SER A 99 -1.63 8.41 -7.46
C SER A 99 -2.57 8.92 -8.55
N ASP A 100 -2.09 9.79 -9.43
CA ASP A 100 -2.91 10.50 -10.43
C ASP A 100 -2.93 9.78 -11.78
N ALA A 101 -1.90 9.02 -12.15
CA ALA A 101 -1.86 8.21 -13.38
C ALA A 101 -2.96 7.13 -13.46
N GLU A 102 -3.82 7.06 -12.46
CA GLU A 102 -4.91 6.12 -12.34
C GLU A 102 -6.28 6.68 -12.77
N ILE A 103 -6.38 7.94 -13.21
CA ILE A 103 -7.66 8.51 -13.67
C ILE A 103 -8.04 8.08 -15.11
N ASP A 104 -7.09 7.56 -15.91
CA ASP A 104 -7.25 7.46 -17.38
C ASP A 104 -7.43 6.05 -17.95
N HIS A 105 -8.17 5.17 -17.25
CA HIS A 105 -8.70 3.95 -17.88
C HIS A 105 -10.16 3.69 -17.45
N LEU A 106 -11.06 4.49 -18.03
CA LEU A 106 -12.43 4.12 -18.37
C LEU A 106 -12.51 3.83 -19.89
#